data_AF-A0A936ZAE3-F1
#
_entry.id   AF-A0A936ZAE3-F1
#
_cell.length_a   1.000
_cell.length_b   1.000
_cell.length_c   1.000
_cell.angle_alpha   90.00
_cell.angle_beta   90.00
_cell.angle_gamma   90.00
#
_symmetry.space_group_name_H-M   'P 1'
#
loop_
_entity.id
_entity.type
_entity.pdbx_description
1 polymer ?
#
loop_
_entity_poly.entity_id
_entity_poly.type
_entity_poly.pdbx_seq_one_letter_code
_entity_poly.pdbx_strand_id
1 'polypeptide(L)'
;MRFMVAIAVVSSLLLPLAGPADAQTRLPRTSPAERQTKEINRRIQQEQRLLNLEQQIQNENNHLRRRIDRQRLFSNPSPSVRVGRCPPGAIRC
;
A
#
# COMPACT_ATOMS: atom_id res chain seq x y z
N MET A 1 -4.41 69.08 25.02
CA MET A 1 -3.90 68.84 23.65
C MET A 1 -2.92 67.67 23.59
N ARG A 2 -1.74 67.75 24.25
CA ARG A 2 -0.69 66.72 24.16
C ARG A 2 -1.11 65.31 24.61
N PHE A 3 -1.92 65.22 25.66
CA PHE A 3 -2.44 63.94 26.18
C PHE A 3 -3.41 63.23 25.21
N MET A 4 -4.27 63.99 24.52
CA MET A 4 -5.21 63.43 23.54
C MET A 4 -4.47 62.84 22.33
N VAL A 5 -3.39 63.48 21.92
CA VAL A 5 -2.54 63.00 20.82
C VAL A 5 -1.81 61.72 21.21
N ALA A 6 -1.30 61.63 22.45
CA ALA A 6 -0.64 60.41 22.93
C ALA A 6 -1.61 59.21 22.96
N ILE A 7 -2.86 59.41 23.39
CA ILE A 7 -3.88 58.36 23.41
C ILE A 7 -4.23 57.90 21.99
N ALA A 8 -4.35 58.83 21.03
CA ALA A 8 -4.64 58.49 19.63
C ALA A 8 -3.49 57.73 18.95
N VAL A 9 -2.24 58.08 19.24
CA VAL A 9 -1.06 57.37 18.72
C VAL A 9 -0.96 55.97 19.33
N VAL A 10 -1.20 55.83 20.64
CA VAL A 10 -1.17 54.53 21.31
C VAL A 10 -2.32 53.63 20.84
N SER A 11 -3.53 54.18 20.61
CA SER A 11 -4.64 53.38 20.11
C SER A 11 -4.40 52.92 18.67
N SER A 12 -3.93 53.80 17.78
CA SER A 12 -3.62 53.45 16.38
C SER A 12 -2.49 52.41 16.24
N LEU A 13 -1.60 52.30 17.23
CA LEU A 13 -0.58 51.25 17.29
C LEU A 13 -1.12 49.89 17.80
N LEU A 14 -2.17 49.90 18.62
CA LEU A 14 -2.75 48.70 19.24
C LEU A 14 -3.89 48.09 18.42
N LEU A 15 -4.61 48.91 17.64
CA LEU A 15 -5.70 48.50 16.76
C LEU A 15 -5.35 47.48 15.66
N PRO A 16 -4.13 47.44 15.05
CA PRO A 16 -3.81 46.48 14.00
C PRO A 16 -3.52 45.06 14.53
N LEU A 17 -3.34 44.86 15.84
CA LEU A 17 -3.16 43.53 16.43
C LEU A 17 -4.48 42.77 16.61
N ALA A 18 -5.63 43.44 16.43
CA ALA A 18 -6.91 42.78 16.25
C ALA A 18 -7.04 42.32 14.79
N GLY A 19 -6.18 41.38 14.38
CA GLY A 19 -6.39 40.64 13.14
C GLY A 19 -7.74 39.92 13.15
N PRO A 20 -8.28 39.52 11.99
CA PRO A 20 -9.57 38.85 11.91
C PRO A 20 -9.51 37.51 12.65
N ALA A 21 -9.95 37.51 13.91
CA ALA A 21 -10.08 36.30 14.73
C ALA A 21 -11.17 35.34 14.22
N ASP A 22 -12.00 35.79 13.26
CA ASP A 22 -13.08 35.01 12.64
C ASP A 22 -12.62 34.15 11.44
N ALA A 23 -11.33 34.14 11.12
CA ALA A 23 -10.77 33.21 10.15
C ALA A 23 -10.48 31.81 10.75
N GLN A 24 -11.10 31.44 11.87
CA GLN A 24 -11.19 30.04 12.29
C GLN A 24 -12.18 29.31 11.37
N THR A 25 -11.62 28.98 10.21
CA THR A 25 -12.03 28.02 9.19
C THR A 25 -12.76 26.82 9.78
N ARG A 26 -14.07 26.95 10.01
CA ARG A 26 -14.95 25.81 10.17
C ARG A 26 -15.03 25.15 8.80
N LEU A 27 -14.16 24.17 8.55
CA LEU A 27 -14.25 23.32 7.37
C LEU A 27 -15.71 22.88 7.22
N PRO A 28 -16.33 23.07 6.04
CA PRO A 28 -17.72 22.67 5.84
C PRO A 28 -17.84 21.20 6.23
N ARG A 29 -18.88 20.87 7.01
CA ARG A 29 -19.12 19.49 7.43
C ARG A 29 -19.18 18.63 6.18
N THR A 30 -18.31 17.62 6.11
CA THR A 30 -18.33 16.63 5.02
C THR A 30 -19.73 16.07 4.84
N SER A 31 -20.18 16.03 3.59
CA SER A 31 -21.51 15.53 3.27
C SER A 31 -21.61 14.04 3.62
N PRO A 32 -22.81 13.49 3.90
CA PRO A 32 -22.96 12.06 4.13
C PRO A 32 -22.44 11.21 2.96
N ALA A 33 -22.58 11.69 1.71
CA ALA A 33 -22.04 11.04 0.52
C ALA A 33 -20.49 11.01 0.51
N GLU A 34 -19.83 12.10 0.91
CA GLU A 34 -18.37 12.15 1.04
C GLU A 34 -17.85 11.19 2.11
N ARG A 35 -18.59 11.03 3.22
CA ARG A 35 -18.22 10.08 4.27
C ARG A 35 -18.33 8.64 3.79
N GLN A 36 -19.40 8.33 3.06
CA GLN A 36 -19.63 6.99 2.51
C GLN A 36 -18.57 6.62 1.49
N THR A 37 -18.24 7.52 0.56
CA THR A 37 -17.18 7.30 -0.44
C THR A 37 -15.81 7.14 0.20
N LYS A 38 -15.48 7.94 1.23
CA LYS A 38 -14.23 7.79 1.98
C LYS A 38 -14.14 6.42 2.67
N GLU A 39 -15.23 5.94 3.26
CA GLU A 39 -15.29 4.62 3.90
C GLU A 39 -15.14 3.49 2.87
N ILE A 40 -15.83 3.58 1.72
CA ILE A 40 -15.71 2.62 0.62
C ILE A 40 -14.27 2.56 0.10
N ASN A 41 -13.66 3.71 -0.17
CA ASN A 41 -12.28 3.78 -0.64
C ASN A 41 -11.30 3.16 0.37
N ARG A 42 -11.54 3.38 1.66
CA ARG A 42 -10.73 2.76 2.72
C ARG A 42 -10.85 1.24 2.70
N ARG A 43 -12.06 0.70 2.51
CA ARG A 43 -12.29 -0.75 2.41
C ARG A 43 -11.64 -1.34 1.17
N ILE A 44 -11.79 -0.70 0.01
CA ILE A 44 -11.15 -1.13 -1.25
C ILE A 44 -9.63 -1.19 -1.08
N GLN A 45 -9.02 -0.17 -0.46
CA GLN A 45 -7.57 -0.18 -0.21
C GLN A 45 -7.15 -1.31 0.73
N GLN A 46 -7.97 -1.65 1.73
CA GLN A 46 -7.69 -2.77 2.62
C GLN A 46 -7.79 -4.11 1.88
N GLU A 47 -8.82 -4.28 1.06
CA GLU A 47 -9.05 -5.49 0.27
C GLU A 47 -7.92 -5.71 -0.75
N GLN A 48 -7.51 -4.66 -1.47
CA GLN A 48 -6.37 -4.75 -2.40
C GLN A 48 -5.07 -5.17 -1.71
N ARG A 49 -4.83 -4.71 -0.47
CA ARG A 49 -3.66 -5.15 0.29
C ARG A 49 -3.73 -6.64 0.62
N LEU A 50 -4.90 -7.15 1.01
CA LEU A 50 -5.09 -8.57 1.30
C LEU A 50 -4.87 -9.43 0.05
N LEU A 51 -5.45 -9.03 -1.10
CA LEU A 51 -5.26 -9.72 -2.37
C LEU A 51 -3.78 -9.79 -2.78
N ASN A 52 -3.06 -8.67 -2.63
CA ASN A 52 -1.62 -8.64 -2.93
C ASN A 52 -0.81 -9.56 -2.02
N LEU A 53 -1.13 -9.62 -0.72
CA LEU A 53 -0.47 -10.52 0.22
C LEU A 53 -0.76 -11.99 -0.13
N GLU A 54 -2.00 -12.33 -0.46
CA GLU A 54 -2.36 -13.68 -0.86
C GLU A 54 -1.62 -14.11 -2.13
N GLN A 55 -1.56 -13.24 -3.14
CA GLN A 55 -0.81 -13.50 -4.36
C GLN A 55 0.69 -13.68 -4.09
N GLN A 56 1.27 -12.89 -3.18
CA GLN A 56 2.66 -13.06 -2.76
C GLN A 56 2.89 -14.43 -2.11
N ILE A 57 2.04 -14.83 -1.17
CA ILE A 57 2.13 -16.13 -0.49
C ILE A 57 2.02 -17.29 -1.49
N GLN A 58 1.12 -17.19 -2.47
CA GLN A 58 0.98 -18.19 -3.52
C GLN A 58 2.26 -18.30 -4.37
N ASN A 59 2.84 -17.16 -4.75
CA ASN A 59 4.08 -17.12 -5.51
C ASN A 59 5.25 -17.75 -4.72
N GLU A 60 5.41 -17.38 -3.45
CA GLU A 60 6.45 -17.92 -2.58
C GLU A 60 6.32 -19.45 -2.41
N ASN A 61 5.08 -19.94 -2.22
CA ASN A 61 4.80 -21.37 -2.17
C ASN A 61 5.17 -22.08 -3.47
N ASN A 62 4.82 -21.50 -4.63
CA ASN A 62 5.17 -22.06 -5.93
C ASN A 62 6.69 -22.08 -6.17
N HIS A 63 7.42 -21.08 -5.67
CA HIS A 63 8.88 -21.08 -5.70
C HIS A 63 9.48 -22.13 -4.77
N LEU A 64 8.92 -22.31 -3.58
CA LEU A 64 9.36 -23.33 -2.63
C LEU A 64 9.16 -24.74 -3.19
N ARG A 65 7.97 -25.04 -3.74
CA ARG A 65 7.68 -26.32 -4.41
C ARG A 65 8.70 -26.62 -5.50
N ARG A 66 8.94 -25.66 -6.41
CA ARG A 66 9.97 -25.81 -7.47
C ARG A 66 11.36 -26.08 -6.92
N ARG A 67 11.76 -25.42 -5.82
CA ARG A 67 13.05 -25.68 -5.16
C ARG A 67 13.12 -27.10 -4.58
N ILE A 68 12.06 -27.55 -3.92
CA ILE A 68 11.97 -28.91 -3.36
C ILE A 68 12.03 -29.96 -4.46
N ASP A 69 11.26 -29.78 -5.54
CA ASP A 69 11.25 -30.72 -6.67
C ASP A 69 12.64 -30.80 -7.30
N ARG A 70 13.29 -29.65 -7.50
CA ARG A 70 14.67 -29.58 -7.99
C ARG A 70 15.64 -30.30 -7.05
N GLN A 71 15.54 -30.09 -5.74
CA GLN A 71 16.36 -30.78 -4.76
C GLN A 71 16.14 -32.29 -4.82
N ARG A 72 14.88 -32.76 -4.89
CA ARG A 72 14.57 -34.19 -5.01
C ARG A 72 15.17 -34.82 -6.26
N LEU A 73 15.14 -34.12 -7.40
CA LEU A 73 15.78 -34.58 -8.63
C LEU A 73 17.31 -34.74 -8.50
N PHE A 74 17.97 -33.93 -7.66
CA PHE A 74 19.40 -34.05 -7.39
C PHE A 74 19.73 -35.07 -6.27
N SER A 75 18.88 -35.20 -5.25
CA SER A 75 19.09 -36.09 -4.09
C SER A 75 18.74 -37.54 -4.37
N ASN A 76 17.82 -37.79 -5.30
CA ASN A 76 17.52 -39.11 -5.80
C ASN A 76 17.56 -38.97 -7.33
N PRO A 77 18.73 -39.14 -7.97
CA PRO A 77 18.76 -39.25 -9.42
C PRO A 77 17.87 -40.44 -9.72
N SER A 78 16.64 -40.18 -10.18
CA SER A 78 15.81 -41.20 -10.82
C SER A 78 16.77 -41.95 -11.74
N PRO A 79 16.91 -43.28 -11.63
CA PRO A 79 17.91 -44.01 -12.40
C PRO A 79 17.74 -43.54 -13.81
N SER A 80 18.78 -42.86 -14.32
CA SER A 80 18.78 -42.15 -15.59
C SER A 80 17.86 -42.90 -16.52
N VAL A 81 16.74 -42.31 -16.95
CA VAL A 81 15.95 -42.90 -18.03
C VAL A 81 16.98 -43.19 -19.09
N ARG A 82 17.31 -44.47 -19.26
CA ARG A 82 18.39 -44.90 -20.15
C ARG A 82 17.83 -44.62 -21.53
N VAL A 83 18.08 -43.40 -22.00
CA VAL A 83 18.14 -43.04 -23.41
C VAL A 83 19.05 -44.11 -24.03
N GLY A 84 18.44 -45.15 -24.60
CA GLY A 84 19.16 -46.28 -25.19
C GLY A 84 18.95 -47.68 -24.59
N ARG A 85 17.92 -47.96 -23.78
CA ARG A 85 17.53 -49.38 -23.53
C ARG A 85 16.34 -49.77 -24.38
N CYS A 86 16.63 -50.20 -25.61
CA CYS A 86 15.72 -50.99 -26.41
C CYS A 86 15.30 -52.27 -25.64
N PRO A 87 14.03 -52.69 -25.71
CA PRO A 87 13.61 -53.97 -25.16
C PRO A 87 14.31 -55.13 -25.92
N PRO A 88 14.50 -56.30 -25.27
CA PRO A 88 15.08 -57.46 -25.94
C PRO A 88 14.20 -57.85 -27.13
N GLY A 89 14.75 -57.75 -28.36
CA GLY A 89 14.06 -58.02 -29.61
C GLY A 89 13.78 -56.79 -30.51
N ALA A 90 14.14 -55.57 -30.12
CA ALA A 90 13.96 -54.40 -30.98
C ALA A 90 15.12 -54.21 -31.96
N ILE A 91 14.79 -53.92 -33.23
CA ILE A 91 15.76 -53.73 -34.32
C ILE A 91 16.32 -52.29 -34.34
N ARG A 92 15.61 -51.29 -33.80
CA ARG A 92 16.13 -49.92 -33.54
C ARG A 92 15.45 -49.23 -32.36
N CYS A 93 16.21 -48.37 -31.67
CA CYS A 93 15.73 -47.32 -30.77
C CYS A 93 15.66 -46.00 -31.57
#